data_AF-A0A945PQX9-F1
#
_entry.id   AF-A0A945PQX9-F1
#
_cell.length_a   1.000
_cell.length_b   1.000
_cell.length_c   1.000
_cell.angle_alpha   90.00
_cell.angle_beta   90.00
_cell.angle_gamma   90.00
#
_symmetry.space_group_name_H-M   'P 1'
#
loop_
_entity.id
_entity.type
_entity.pdbx_description
1 polymer ?
#
loop_
_entity_poly.entity_id
_entity_poly.type
_entity_poly.pdbx_seq_one_letter_code
_entity_poly.pdbx_strand_id
1 'polypeptide(L)' 'HARALSAGARELQKLTLMDWADEVAYCLDPFGHVLAFARTK' A
#
# COMPACT_ATOMS: atom_id res chain seq x y z
N HIS A 1 0.47 -0.24 5.57
CA HIS A 1 -0.32 0.76 4.82
C HIS A 1 -1.41 1.43 5.68
N ALA A 2 -2.08 0.74 6.62
CA ALA A 2 -3.15 1.33 7.46
C ALA A 2 -2.79 2.69 8.11
N ARG A 3 -1.58 2.85 8.66
CA ARG A 3 -1.11 4.13 9.21
C ARG A 3 -1.08 5.26 8.16
N ALA A 4 -0.73 4.95 6.92
CA ALA A 4 -0.73 5.93 5.83
C ALA A 4 -2.17 6.36 5.49
N LEU A 5 -3.12 5.42 5.47
CA LEU A 5 -4.53 5.73 5.27
C LEU A 5 -5.07 6.66 6.37
N SER A 6 -4.76 6.37 7.64
CA SER A 6 -5.12 7.25 8.76
C SER A 6 -4.47 8.63 8.69
N ALA A 7 -3.34 8.77 8.00
CA ALA A 7 -2.67 10.05 7.75
C ALA A 7 -3.18 10.80 6.51
N GLY A 8 -4.24 10.31 5.86
CA GLY A 8 -4.85 10.96 4.69
C GLY A 8 -4.36 10.45 3.34
N ALA A 9 -3.59 9.36 3.30
CA ALA A 9 -3.30 8.70 2.03
C ALA A 9 -4.55 8.02 1.46
N ARG A 10 -4.67 8.01 0.13
CA ARG A 10 -5.75 7.32 -0.59
C ARG A 10 -5.31 5.90 -0.94
N GLU A 11 -6.13 4.90 -0.58
CA GLU A 11 -5.87 3.51 -0.98
C GLU A 11 -5.98 3.36 -2.51
N LEU A 12 -4.97 2.76 -3.13
CA LEU A 12 -4.98 2.36 -4.54
C LEU A 12 -5.21 0.84 -4.67
N GLN A 13 -4.58 0.07 -3.79
CA GLN A 13 -4.73 -1.38 -3.72
C GLN A 13 -4.63 -1.83 -2.26
N LYS A 14 -5.61 -2.64 -1.83
CA LYS A 14 -5.61 -3.31 -0.52
C LYS A 14 -4.45 -4.29 -0.41
N LEU A 15 -4.00 -4.56 0.82
CA LEU A 15 -3.02 -5.60 1.07
C LEU A 15 -3.52 -6.95 0.56
N THR A 16 -2.87 -7.45 -0.49
CA THR A 16 -3.27 -8.66 -1.22
C THR A 16 -2.03 -9.48 -1.56
N LEU A 17 -2.17 -10.80 -1.61
CA LEU A 17 -1.12 -11.71 -2.07
C LEU A 17 -0.91 -11.54 -3.59
N MET A 18 0.32 -11.28 -3.99
CA MET A 18 0.72 -11.16 -5.39
C MET A 18 1.13 -12.53 -5.96
N ASP A 19 1.19 -12.64 -7.28
CA ASP A 19 1.58 -13.85 -8.01
C ASP A 19 3.03 -14.28 -7.75
N TRP A 20 3.89 -13.36 -7.31
CA TRP A 20 5.25 -13.63 -6.82
C TRP A 20 5.35 -13.92 -5.31
N ALA A 21 4.22 -14.20 -4.65
CA ALA A 21 4.11 -14.66 -3.26
C ALA A 21 4.36 -13.63 -2.13
N ASP A 22 4.59 -12.35 -2.43
CA ASP A 22 4.58 -11.30 -1.41
C ASP A 22 3.17 -10.75 -1.16
N GLU A 23 2.93 -10.20 0.03
CA GLU A 23 1.75 -9.37 0.27
C GLU A 23 2.07 -7.90 0.05
N VAL A 24 1.30 -7.23 -0.80
CA VAL A 24 1.55 -5.84 -1.19
C VAL A 24 0.30 -4.98 -1.12
N ALA A 25 0.46 -3.75 -0.61
CA ALA A 25 -0.55 -2.68 -0.63
C ALA A 25 0.04 -1.41 -1.24
N TYR A 26 -0.79 -0.65 -1.95
CA TYR A 26 -0.41 0.63 -2.57
C TYR A 26 -1.30 1.77 -2.10
N CYS A 27 -0.69 2.93 -1.85
CA CYS A 27 -1.39 4.16 -1.46
C CYS A 27 -0.84 5.36 -2.23
N LEU A 28 -1.70 6.35 -2.50
CA LEU A 28 -1.31 7.67 -2.98
C LEU A 28 -1.25 8.62 -1.78
N ASP A 29 -0.11 9.27 -1.54
CA ASP A 29 -0.02 10.29 -0.50
C ASP A 29 -0.67 11.62 -0.95
N PRO A 30 -0.87 12.60 -0.04
CA PRO A 30 -1.45 13.90 -0.38
C PRO A 30 -0.65 14.73 -1.40
N PHE A 31 0.63 14.40 -1.61
CA PHE A 31 1.52 15.09 -2.55
C PHE A 31 1.58 14.41 -3.92
N GLY A 32 0.89 13.28 -4.10
CA GLY A 32 0.82 12.54 -5.36
C GLY A 32 1.89 11.44 -5.51
N HIS A 33 2.67 11.12 -4.47
CA HIS A 33 3.60 10.00 -4.52
C HIS A 33 2.87 8.67 -4.30
N VAL A 34 3.32 7.63 -5.00
CA VAL A 34 2.86 6.26 -4.80
C VAL A 34 3.76 5.56 -3.78
N LEU A 35 3.16 5.10 -2.68
CA LEU A 35 3.84 4.34 -1.63
C LEU A 35 3.46 2.86 -1.73
N ALA A 36 4.46 1.99 -1.82
CA ALA A 36 4.30 0.54 -1.78
C ALA A 36 4.68 0.01 -0.40
N PHE A 37 3.80 -0.78 0.21
CA PHE A 37 4.08 -1.51 1.45
C PHE A 37 4.06 -3.00 1.14
N ALA A 38 5.22 -3.65 1.24
CA ALA A 38 5.38 -5.07 0.97
C ALA A 38 5.92 -5.81 2.20
N ARG A 39 5.52 -7.07 2.37
CA ARG A 39 6.17 -8.01 3.29
C ARG A 39 6.33 -9.36 2.59
N THR A 40 7.48 -9.99 2.80
CA THR A 40 7.68 -11.39 2.46
C THR A 40 6.78 -12.24 3.34
N LYS A 41 6.23 -13.31 2.76
CA LYS A 41 5.47 -14.31 3.53
C LYS A 41 6.37 -15.08 4.49
#